data_AF-A0AAD5TKU9-F1
#
_entry.id   AF-A0AAD5TKU9-F1
#
_cell.length_a   1.000
_cell.length_b   1.000
_cell.length_c   1.000
_cell.angle_alpha   90.00
_cell.angle_beta   90.00
_cell.angle_gamma   90.00
#
_symmetry.space_group_name_H-M   'P 1'
#
loop_
_entity.id
_entity.type
_entity.pdbx_description
1 polymer ?
#
loop_
_entity_poly.entity_id
_entity_poly.type
_entity_poly.pdbx_seq_one_letter_code
_entity_poly.pdbx_strand_id
1 'polypeptide(L)'
;MALQGRNKYKISLTAVLHDEVEYPFSLANFDKYVRKEHSEENLEFFQAISRYRERAAKVYPSVNSSLRSRRTTSHGSVRSISSAFASQASLGASPNGPSRERIGGAASEEAIDAGERDKLKDEVDKLVALYVVPGAEKEVNVPATLRKKLMIEVNDKKNYHPDIFKPVEQHVYLMVRYFCGGGF
;
A
#
# COMPACT_ATOMS: atom_id res chain seq x y z
N MET A 1 -43.34 15.03 -17.10
CA MET A 1 -42.98 13.66 -16.71
C MET A 1 -41.46 13.57 -16.64
N ALA A 2 -40.89 13.58 -15.44
CA ALA A 2 -39.45 13.51 -15.24
C ALA A 2 -39.06 12.05 -14.90
N LEU A 3 -38.41 11.36 -15.82
CA LEU A 3 -37.68 10.13 -15.53
C LEU A 3 -36.21 10.49 -15.40
N GLN A 4 -35.82 10.89 -14.19
CA GLN A 4 -34.44 10.98 -13.75
C GLN A 4 -33.82 9.58 -13.92
N GLY A 5 -32.98 9.39 -14.94
CA GLY A 5 -32.20 8.17 -15.14
C GLY A 5 -31.20 7.99 -14.00
N ARG A 6 -31.62 7.27 -12.97
CA ARG A 6 -30.82 6.96 -11.77
C ARG A 6 -29.64 6.06 -12.15
N ASN A 7 -28.43 6.59 -12.00
CA ASN A 7 -27.11 5.96 -11.89
C ASN A 7 -27.03 4.46 -12.23
N LYS A 8 -26.64 4.13 -13.46
CA LYS A 8 -26.31 2.76 -13.87
C LYS A 8 -24.87 2.45 -13.45
N TYR A 9 -24.74 1.80 -12.29
CA TYR A 9 -23.58 1.05 -11.79
C TYR A 9 -22.19 1.58 -12.17
N LYS A 10 -21.69 2.54 -11.37
CA LYS A 10 -20.30 2.94 -11.40
C LYS A 10 -19.45 1.88 -10.69
N ILE A 11 -19.14 0.77 -11.38
CA ILE A 11 -18.28 -0.29 -10.85
C ILE A 11 -16.87 0.32 -10.72
N SER A 12 -16.24 0.20 -9.56
CA SER A 12 -14.87 0.68 -9.40
C SER A 12 -13.89 -0.35 -9.94
N LEU A 13 -12.85 0.08 -10.65
CA LEU A 13 -11.74 -0.80 -11.03
C LEU A 13 -11.13 -1.46 -9.78
N THR A 14 -11.09 -0.78 -8.64
CA THR A 14 -10.68 -1.38 -7.36
C THR A 14 -11.52 -2.59 -6.97
N ALA A 15 -12.84 -2.53 -7.18
CA ALA A 15 -13.73 -3.64 -6.86
C ALA A 15 -13.48 -4.84 -7.78
N VAL A 16 -13.20 -4.60 -9.06
CA VAL A 16 -12.81 -5.64 -10.03
C VAL A 16 -11.47 -6.27 -9.65
N LEU A 17 -10.46 -5.46 -9.30
CA LEU A 17 -9.13 -5.92 -8.92
C LEU A 17 -9.12 -6.74 -7.62
N HIS A 18 -10.10 -6.51 -6.73
CA HIS A 18 -10.28 -7.26 -5.48
C HIS A 18 -11.28 -8.42 -5.61
N ASP A 19 -11.75 -8.72 -6.83
CA ASP A 19 -12.76 -9.75 -7.12
C ASP A 19 -14.07 -9.57 -6.32
N GLU A 20 -14.45 -8.31 -6.03
CA GLU A 20 -15.66 -7.95 -5.30
C GLU A 20 -16.89 -7.85 -6.22
N VAL A 21 -16.76 -8.17 -7.52
CA VAL A 21 -17.80 -7.98 -8.53
C VAL A 21 -18.03 -9.28 -9.32
N GLU A 22 -19.30 -9.65 -9.49
CA GLU A 22 -19.67 -10.83 -10.27
C GLU A 22 -19.69 -10.56 -11.78
N TYR A 23 -19.88 -11.63 -12.56
CA TYR A 23 -20.05 -11.58 -14.01
C TYR A 23 -21.06 -10.51 -14.44
N PRO A 24 -20.80 -9.69 -15.48
CA PRO A 24 -19.73 -9.79 -16.48
C PRO A 24 -18.45 -9.00 -16.15
N PHE A 25 -18.34 -8.40 -14.96
CA PHE A 25 -17.23 -7.50 -14.59
C PHE A 25 -16.27 -8.11 -13.57
N SER A 26 -16.22 -9.44 -13.47
CA SER A 26 -15.33 -10.16 -12.55
C SER A 26 -13.86 -10.04 -12.93
N LEU A 27 -12.97 -10.34 -11.98
CA LEU A 27 -11.52 -10.36 -12.20
C LEU A 27 -11.15 -11.32 -13.35
N ALA A 28 -11.85 -12.45 -13.49
CA ALA A 28 -11.61 -13.43 -14.55
C ALA A 28 -11.93 -12.89 -15.96
N ASN A 29 -12.97 -12.06 -16.10
CA ASN A 29 -13.26 -11.40 -17.37
C ASN A 29 -12.28 -10.24 -17.62
N PHE A 30 -11.85 -9.58 -16.55
CA PHE A 30 -10.85 -8.53 -16.62
C PHE A 30 -9.48 -9.06 -17.07
N ASP A 31 -9.01 -10.18 -16.52
CA ASP A 31 -7.77 -10.86 -16.93
C ASP A 31 -7.78 -11.18 -18.43
N LYS A 32 -8.90 -11.72 -18.95
CA LYS A 32 -9.07 -11.96 -20.39
C LYS A 32 -8.96 -10.69 -21.23
N TYR A 33 -9.53 -9.58 -20.74
CA TYR A 33 -9.47 -8.29 -21.43
C TYR A 33 -8.04 -7.74 -21.45
N VAL A 34 -7.37 -7.74 -20.30
CA VAL A 34 -6.00 -7.21 -20.14
C VAL A 34 -5.00 -8.01 -20.98
N ARG A 35 -5.13 -9.34 -21.05
CA ARG A 35 -4.32 -10.19 -21.95
C ARG A 35 -4.56 -9.89 -23.43
N LYS A 36 -5.80 -9.55 -23.80
CA LYS A 36 -6.13 -9.17 -25.18
C LYS A 36 -5.48 -7.83 -25.56
N GLU A 37 -5.39 -6.91 -24.62
CA GLU A 37 -4.72 -5.61 -24.77
C GLU A 37 -3.20 -5.70 -24.51
N HIS A 38 -2.63 -6.91 -24.38
CA HIS A 38 -1.21 -7.15 -24.11
C HIS A 38 -0.65 -6.32 -22.94
N SER A 39 -1.43 -6.24 -21.86
CA SER A 39 -1.13 -5.43 -20.67
C SER A 39 -1.15 -6.26 -19.38
N GLU A 40 -1.04 -7.59 -19.49
CA GLU A 40 -1.13 -8.54 -18.37
C GLU A 40 -0.11 -8.29 -17.28
N GLU A 41 1.06 -7.75 -17.63
CA GLU A 41 2.12 -7.41 -16.68
C GLU A 41 1.64 -6.41 -15.62
N ASN A 42 0.75 -5.49 -15.99
CA ASN A 42 0.19 -4.50 -15.07
C ASN A 42 -0.71 -5.17 -14.02
N LEU A 43 -1.52 -6.15 -14.43
CA LEU A 43 -2.39 -6.90 -13.52
C LEU A 43 -1.58 -7.85 -12.63
N GLU A 44 -0.59 -8.52 -13.19
CA GLU A 44 0.31 -9.40 -12.43
C GLU A 44 1.12 -8.62 -11.39
N PHE A 45 1.60 -7.42 -11.75
CA PHE A 45 2.26 -6.51 -10.81
C PHE A 45 1.33 -6.15 -9.64
N PHE A 46 0.08 -5.79 -9.91
CA PHE A 46 -0.91 -5.51 -8.86
C PHE A 46 -1.07 -6.67 -7.88
N GLN A 47 -1.31 -7.88 -8.39
CA GLN A 47 -1.48 -9.05 -7.56
C GLN A 47 -0.21 -9.37 -6.76
N ALA A 48 0.96 -9.19 -7.37
CA ALA A 48 2.25 -9.42 -6.72
C ALA A 48 2.47 -8.43 -5.55
N ILE A 49 2.15 -7.15 -5.74
CA ILE A 49 2.19 -6.13 -4.68
C ILE A 49 1.16 -6.42 -3.59
N SER A 50 -0.07 -6.82 -3.92
CA SER A 50 -1.07 -7.18 -2.91
C SER A 50 -0.59 -8.33 -2.01
N ARG A 51 -0.04 -9.40 -2.60
CA ARG A 51 0.55 -10.53 -1.85
C ARG A 51 1.74 -10.09 -0.99
N TYR A 52 2.59 -9.20 -1.53
CA TYR A 52 3.70 -8.63 -0.78
C TYR A 52 3.20 -7.84 0.44
N ARG A 53 2.16 -7.02 0.28
CA ARG A 53 1.56 -6.23 1.36
C ARG A 53 1.00 -7.09 2.47
N GLU A 54 0.34 -8.21 2.13
CA GLU A 54 -0.15 -9.18 3.12
C GLU A 54 0.97 -9.81 3.94
N ARG A 55 2.09 -10.15 3.30
CA ARG A 55 3.29 -10.66 4.00
C ARG A 55 3.95 -9.58 4.84
N ALA A 56 4.12 -8.40 4.28
CA ALA A 56 4.73 -7.25 4.94
C ALA A 56 3.91 -6.76 6.15
N ALA A 57 2.59 -6.96 6.16
CA ALA A 57 1.73 -6.58 7.29
C ALA A 57 2.06 -7.33 8.60
N LYS A 58 2.72 -8.48 8.52
CA LYS A 58 3.20 -9.24 9.69
C LYS A 58 4.38 -8.55 10.38
N VAL A 59 5.24 -7.93 9.57
CA VAL A 59 6.47 -7.25 10.00
C VAL A 59 6.24 -5.75 10.22
N TYR A 60 5.30 -5.16 9.49
CA TYR A 60 4.90 -3.75 9.58
C TYR A 60 3.43 -3.62 9.99
N PRO A 61 3.07 -3.80 11.28
CA PRO A 61 1.68 -3.74 11.76
C PRO A 61 0.99 -2.40 11.46
N SER A 62 1.78 -1.32 11.34
CA SER A 62 1.34 0.03 10.96
C SER A 62 0.59 0.07 9.63
N VAL A 63 0.84 -0.87 8.71
CA VAL A 63 0.23 -0.90 7.36
C VAL A 63 -1.29 -1.14 7.42
N ASN A 64 -1.78 -1.81 8.47
CA ASN A 64 -3.21 -2.08 8.67
C ASN A 64 -4.01 -0.90 9.25
N SER A 65 -3.35 0.13 9.79
CA SER A 65 -4.03 1.26 10.45
C SER A 65 -4.90 2.08 9.49
N SER A 66 -4.52 2.14 8.20
CA SER A 66 -5.29 2.88 7.19
C SER A 66 -6.51 2.11 6.63
N LEU A 67 -6.56 0.79 6.79
CA LEU A 67 -7.68 -0.05 6.32
C LEU A 67 -8.68 -0.39 7.43
N ARG A 68 -8.26 -0.42 8.71
CA ARG A 68 -9.16 -0.70 9.85
C ARG A 68 -9.97 0.51 10.33
N SER A 69 -9.64 1.73 9.93
CA SER A 69 -10.33 2.93 10.42
C SER A 69 -11.69 3.21 9.75
N ARG A 70 -12.26 2.26 9.00
CA ARG A 70 -13.62 2.37 8.43
C ARG A 70 -14.54 1.23 8.90
N ARG A 71 -14.53 0.97 10.21
CA ARG A 71 -15.64 0.32 10.92
C ARG A 71 -15.83 0.96 12.29
N THR A 72 -16.20 2.25 12.30
CA THR A 72 -16.97 2.82 13.41
C THR A 72 -18.05 3.71 12.81
N THR A 73 -19.24 3.13 12.69
CA THR A 73 -20.49 3.89 12.63
C THR A 73 -20.60 4.71 13.91
N SER A 74 -20.78 6.03 13.74
CA SER A 74 -21.50 6.96 14.63
C SER A 74 -21.20 6.93 16.14
N HIS A 75 -20.57 7.98 16.69
CA HIS A 75 -21.27 9.20 17.13
C HIS A 75 -20.27 10.17 17.78
N GLY A 76 -20.34 11.44 17.38
CA GLY A 76 -20.05 12.64 18.18
C GLY A 76 -18.74 12.73 18.96
N SER A 77 -17.84 13.61 18.54
CA SER A 77 -17.34 14.65 19.44
C SER A 77 -16.59 15.72 18.65
N VAL A 78 -17.24 16.86 18.47
CA VAL A 78 -16.62 18.16 18.18
C VAL A 78 -15.70 18.54 19.35
N ARG A 79 -14.45 18.94 19.04
CA ARG A 79 -13.48 19.76 19.80
C ARG A 79 -12.06 19.29 19.38
N SER A 80 -11.08 20.12 19.07
CA SER A 80 -10.96 21.57 19.12
C SER A 80 -9.84 21.97 18.15
N ILE A 81 -10.05 23.09 17.47
CA ILE A 81 -9.03 23.83 16.73
C ILE A 81 -7.90 24.27 17.66
N SER A 82 -6.67 24.02 17.24
CA SER A 82 -5.46 24.54 17.87
C SER A 82 -5.33 26.04 17.60
N SER A 83 -5.00 26.81 18.63
CA SER A 83 -4.36 28.12 18.47
C SER A 83 -3.20 28.23 19.44
N ALA A 84 -2.05 28.57 18.86
CA ALA A 84 -0.77 28.80 19.49
C ALA A 84 -0.79 29.88 20.57
N PHE A 85 0.35 29.96 21.28
CA PHE A 85 0.93 31.13 21.94
C PHE A 85 1.05 31.01 23.47
N ALA A 86 2.26 30.70 23.95
CA ALA A 86 2.81 31.30 25.17
C ALA A 86 4.30 30.96 25.28
N SER A 87 5.11 32.01 25.38
CA SER A 87 6.56 32.01 25.52
C SER A 87 7.00 31.72 26.97
N GLN A 88 8.23 31.18 27.10
CA GLN A 88 9.23 31.40 28.17
C GLN A 88 8.85 31.13 29.65
N ALA A 89 9.55 30.18 30.29
CA ALA A 89 10.51 30.40 31.41
C ALA A 89 10.73 29.13 32.27
N SER A 90 11.99 28.69 32.28
CA SER A 90 12.86 28.27 33.40
C SER A 90 12.36 27.54 34.68
N LEU A 91 13.25 26.62 35.11
CA LEU A 91 13.51 26.07 36.47
C LEU A 91 12.70 24.85 36.96
N GLY A 92 13.45 23.82 37.41
CA GLY A 92 13.07 23.05 38.60
C GLY A 92 13.14 21.52 38.53
N ALA A 93 14.24 20.97 39.06
CA ALA A 93 14.33 19.78 39.93
C ALA A 93 13.71 18.41 39.53
N SER A 94 14.61 17.41 39.42
CA SER A 94 14.37 15.98 39.71
C SER A 94 14.24 15.79 41.23
N PRO A 95 13.49 14.79 41.78
CA PRO A 95 14.04 13.43 41.92
C PRO A 95 13.04 12.23 41.95
N ASN A 96 13.56 11.07 41.55
CA ASN A 96 13.29 9.69 42.02
C ASN A 96 11.87 9.03 41.99
N GLY A 97 11.80 7.93 41.21
CA GLY A 97 11.20 6.65 41.59
C GLY A 97 10.19 6.04 40.59
N PRO A 98 10.01 4.71 40.51
CA PRO A 98 10.91 3.59 40.79
C PRO A 98 11.25 2.76 39.53
N SER A 99 12.41 2.11 39.59
CA SER A 99 12.86 1.06 38.68
C SER A 99 11.84 -0.07 38.57
N ARG A 100 11.20 -0.20 37.40
CA ARG A 100 10.45 -1.41 37.06
C ARG A 100 11.37 -2.32 36.27
N GLU A 101 11.68 -3.45 36.91
CA GLU A 101 12.55 -4.52 36.42
C GLU A 101 12.22 -4.90 34.98
N ARG A 102 13.26 -4.84 34.16
CA ARG A 102 13.32 -5.49 32.84
C ARG A 102 13.25 -6.99 33.07
N ILE A 103 12.06 -7.56 32.91
CA ILE A 103 11.88 -9.01 32.84
C ILE A 103 12.03 -9.42 31.37
N GLY A 104 12.82 -10.48 31.17
CA GLY A 104 13.42 -10.89 29.91
C GLY A 104 12.45 -11.23 28.78
N GLY A 105 12.98 -11.13 27.56
CA GLY A 105 12.27 -11.50 26.33
C GLY A 105 12.93 -11.06 25.00
N ALA A 106 14.03 -10.29 25.02
CA ALA A 106 14.54 -9.64 23.81
C ALA A 106 15.23 -10.57 22.78
N ALA A 107 15.73 -11.74 23.19
CA ALA A 107 16.58 -12.57 22.31
C ALA A 107 15.80 -13.43 21.30
N SER A 108 14.50 -13.69 21.52
CA SER A 108 13.69 -14.56 20.64
C SER A 108 12.78 -13.80 19.69
N GLU A 109 12.39 -12.57 20.01
CA GLU A 109 11.57 -11.74 19.09
C GLU A 109 12.41 -11.06 18.00
N GLU A 110 13.63 -10.61 18.31
CA GLU A 110 14.53 -9.99 17.31
C GLU A 110 14.98 -10.97 16.22
N ALA A 111 15.18 -12.24 16.54
CA ALA A 111 15.60 -13.26 15.58
C ALA A 111 14.47 -13.68 14.61
N ILE A 112 13.21 -13.64 15.08
CA ILE A 112 12.04 -13.91 14.25
C ILE A 112 11.79 -12.73 13.29
N ASP A 113 11.94 -11.49 13.77
CA ASP A 113 11.80 -10.27 12.96
C ASP A 113 12.88 -10.17 11.86
N ALA A 114 14.15 -10.48 12.18
CA ALA A 114 15.25 -10.40 11.22
C ALA A 114 15.06 -11.37 10.04
N GLY A 115 14.69 -12.63 10.32
CA GLY A 115 14.48 -13.63 9.28
C GLY A 115 13.24 -13.37 8.41
N GLU A 116 12.20 -12.72 8.94
CA GLU A 116 11.06 -12.27 8.14
C GLU A 116 11.40 -11.04 7.29
N ARG A 117 12.17 -10.09 7.82
CA ARG A 117 12.67 -8.94 7.06
C ARG A 117 13.57 -9.34 5.89
N ASP A 118 14.44 -10.34 6.07
CA ASP A 118 15.28 -10.84 4.97
C ASP A 118 14.44 -11.45 3.84
N LYS A 119 13.37 -12.20 4.18
CA LYS A 119 12.43 -12.72 3.18
C LYS A 119 11.70 -11.61 2.43
N LEU A 120 11.31 -10.54 3.13
CA LEU A 120 10.67 -9.37 2.50
C LEU A 120 11.64 -8.65 1.57
N LYS A 121 12.89 -8.49 1.99
CA LYS A 121 13.95 -7.95 1.14
C LYS A 121 14.08 -8.76 -0.15
N ASP A 122 14.27 -10.08 -0.04
CA ASP A 122 14.43 -10.95 -1.21
C ASP A 122 13.23 -10.89 -2.15
N GLU A 123 12.04 -10.69 -1.58
CA GLU A 123 10.83 -10.52 -2.35
C GLU A 123 10.75 -9.16 -3.06
N VAL A 124 11.11 -8.07 -2.38
CA VAL A 124 11.21 -6.74 -2.99
C VAL A 124 12.24 -6.74 -4.12
N ASP A 125 13.40 -7.36 -3.90
CA ASP A 125 14.46 -7.48 -4.91
C ASP A 125 13.93 -8.22 -6.15
N LYS A 126 13.17 -9.31 -5.96
CA LYS A 126 12.49 -10.04 -7.05
C LYS A 126 11.45 -9.18 -7.78
N LEU A 127 10.61 -8.45 -7.04
CA LEU A 127 9.57 -7.60 -7.63
C LEU A 127 10.17 -6.47 -8.46
N VAL A 128 11.22 -5.83 -7.94
CA VAL A 128 11.94 -4.77 -8.66
C VAL A 128 12.62 -5.33 -9.90
N ALA A 129 13.30 -6.47 -9.79
CA ALA A 129 13.98 -7.11 -10.92
C ALA A 129 13.01 -7.57 -12.02
N LEU A 130 11.81 -8.02 -11.66
CA LEU A 130 10.85 -8.58 -12.60
C LEU A 130 9.98 -7.52 -13.29
N TYR A 131 9.60 -6.44 -12.58
CA TYR A 131 8.62 -5.47 -13.07
C TYR A 131 9.17 -4.04 -13.25
N VAL A 132 10.25 -3.66 -12.57
CA VAL A 132 10.66 -2.24 -12.47
C VAL A 132 11.96 -1.93 -13.22
N VAL A 133 12.90 -2.88 -13.28
CA VAL A 133 14.18 -2.71 -13.98
C VAL A 133 13.93 -2.56 -15.50
N PRO A 134 14.59 -1.60 -16.18
CA PRO A 134 14.49 -1.48 -17.64
C PRO A 134 14.97 -2.76 -18.33
N GLY A 135 14.19 -3.29 -19.27
CA GLY A 135 14.46 -4.54 -19.96
C GLY A 135 14.10 -5.80 -19.15
N ALA A 136 13.37 -5.66 -18.04
CA ALA A 136 12.83 -6.81 -17.32
C ALA A 136 11.77 -7.54 -18.15
N GLU A 137 11.65 -8.86 -17.94
CA GLU A 137 10.73 -9.71 -18.69
C GLU A 137 9.27 -9.26 -18.59
N LYS A 138 8.88 -8.68 -17.44
CA LYS A 138 7.54 -8.17 -17.17
C LYS A 138 7.56 -6.68 -16.80
N GLU A 139 8.43 -5.91 -17.45
CA GLU A 139 8.57 -4.48 -17.18
C GLU A 139 7.22 -3.75 -17.30
N VAL A 140 6.75 -3.17 -16.19
CA VAL A 140 5.55 -2.32 -16.22
C VAL A 140 5.88 -0.95 -16.78
N ASN A 141 4.93 -0.37 -17.51
CA ASN A 141 5.07 0.98 -18.04
C ASN A 141 4.97 2.02 -16.92
N VAL A 142 6.12 2.42 -16.39
CA VAL A 142 6.24 3.40 -15.29
C VAL A 142 7.25 4.50 -15.65
N PRO A 143 6.94 5.78 -15.43
CA PRO A 143 7.85 6.89 -15.71
C PRO A 143 9.21 6.71 -15.03
N ALA A 144 10.28 7.07 -15.74
CA ALA A 144 11.66 6.96 -15.25
C ALA A 144 11.87 7.63 -13.88
N THR A 145 11.17 8.74 -13.61
CA THR A 145 11.21 9.44 -12.32
C THR A 145 10.70 8.58 -11.16
N LEU A 146 9.58 7.86 -11.35
CA LEU A 146 9.01 6.99 -10.32
C LEU A 146 9.90 5.76 -10.09
N ARG A 147 10.39 5.17 -11.19
CA ARG A 147 11.33 4.06 -11.17
C ARG A 147 12.58 4.40 -10.37
N LYS A 148 13.23 5.52 -10.71
CA LYS A 148 14.43 6.00 -10.01
C LYS A 148 14.17 6.23 -8.52
N LYS A 149 13.03 6.83 -8.18
CA LYS A 149 12.65 7.05 -6.77
C LYS A 149 12.50 5.73 -6.01
N LEU A 150 11.82 4.75 -6.59
CA LEU A 150 11.66 3.43 -5.97
C LEU A 150 13.00 2.71 -5.81
N MET A 151 13.86 2.75 -6.83
CA MET A 151 15.19 2.14 -6.76
C MET A 151 16.06 2.76 -5.66
N ILE A 152 16.00 4.08 -5.43
CA ILE A 152 16.72 4.74 -4.33
C ILE A 152 16.19 4.27 -2.96
N GLU A 153 14.87 4.17 -2.79
CA GLU A 153 14.28 3.68 -1.54
C GLU A 153 14.72 2.23 -1.23
N VAL A 154 14.74 1.36 -2.24
CA VAL A 154 15.08 -0.06 -2.07
C VAL A 154 16.59 -0.26 -1.91
N ASN A 155 17.40 0.31 -2.82
CA ASN A 155 18.84 0.01 -2.88
C ASN A 155 19.64 0.78 -1.85
N ASP A 156 19.39 2.09 -1.73
CA ASP A 156 20.21 3.00 -0.92
C ASP A 156 19.70 3.05 0.52
N LYS A 157 18.38 3.19 0.69
CA LYS A 157 17.76 3.33 2.02
C LYS A 157 17.43 2.00 2.68
N LYS A 158 17.52 0.87 1.95
CA LYS A 158 17.11 -0.46 2.42
C LYS A 158 15.70 -0.45 3.00
N ASN A 159 14.82 0.32 2.35
CA ASN A 159 13.43 0.47 2.76
C ASN A 159 12.60 -0.60 2.08
N TYR A 160 12.11 -1.55 2.88
CA TYR A 160 11.23 -2.64 2.44
C TYR A 160 9.79 -2.42 2.91
N HIS A 161 9.42 -1.19 3.28
CA HIS A 161 8.04 -0.92 3.67
C HIS A 161 7.11 -1.00 2.44
N PRO A 162 5.93 -1.64 2.51
CA PRO A 162 5.03 -1.79 1.37
C PRO A 162 4.58 -0.47 0.73
N ASP A 163 4.53 0.62 1.50
CA ASP A 163 4.11 1.92 0.98
C ASP A 163 5.07 2.56 -0.02
N ILE A 164 6.32 2.06 -0.15
CA ILE A 164 7.24 2.54 -1.18
C ILE A 164 6.70 2.28 -2.59
N PHE A 165 5.85 1.25 -2.76
CA PHE A 165 5.25 0.90 -4.04
C PHE A 165 4.00 1.72 -4.37
N LYS A 166 3.37 2.41 -3.40
CA LYS A 166 2.12 3.17 -3.62
C LYS A 166 2.18 4.10 -4.84
N PRO A 167 3.24 4.89 -5.08
CA PRO A 167 3.29 5.76 -6.26
C PRO A 167 3.31 4.99 -7.57
N VAL A 168 3.98 3.83 -7.60
CA VAL A 168 4.10 2.96 -8.77
C VAL A 168 2.78 2.22 -8.99
N GLU A 169 2.23 1.63 -7.93
CA GLU A 169 0.91 1.00 -7.88
C GLU A 169 -0.18 1.96 -8.40
N GLN A 170 -0.21 3.21 -7.91
CA GLN A 170 -1.16 4.22 -8.40
C GLN A 170 -0.98 4.53 -9.90
N HIS A 171 0.25 4.57 -10.40
CA HIS A 171 0.49 4.80 -11.81
C HIS A 171 -0.02 3.65 -12.67
N VAL A 172 0.30 2.41 -12.29
CA VAL A 172 -0.19 1.21 -12.99
C VAL A 172 -1.72 1.13 -12.91
N TYR A 173 -2.33 1.54 -11.79
CA TYR A 173 -3.79 1.59 -11.63
C TYR A 173 -4.42 2.51 -12.65
N LEU A 174 -3.85 3.72 -12.78
CA LEU A 174 -4.30 4.70 -13.75
C LEU A 174 -4.11 4.16 -15.16
N MET A 175 -3.01 3.48 -15.47
CA MET A 175 -2.80 2.91 -16.79
C MET A 175 -3.86 1.89 -17.14
N VAL A 176 -4.07 0.92 -16.27
CA VAL A 176 -5.13 -0.08 -16.41
C VAL A 176 -6.51 0.59 -16.55
N ARG A 177 -6.79 1.64 -15.77
CA ARG A 177 -8.04 2.41 -15.84
C ARG A 177 -8.21 3.16 -17.17
N TYR A 178 -7.14 3.75 -17.72
CA TYR A 178 -7.19 4.48 -18.98
C TYR A 178 -7.31 3.54 -20.18
N PHE A 179 -6.58 2.42 -20.17
CA PHE A 179 -6.64 1.39 -21.22
C PHE A 179 -8.04 0.78 -21.34
N CYS A 180 -8.69 0.51 -20.21
CA CYS A 180 -10.04 -0.09 -20.20
C CYS A 180 -11.16 0.89 -20.62
N GLY A 181 -10.81 2.11 -21.07
CA GLY A 181 -11.75 3.16 -21.40
C GLY A 181 -12.33 3.79 -20.13
N GLY A 182 -12.52 5.11 -20.13
CA GLY A 182 -13.05 5.89 -19.01
C GLY A 182 -14.51 5.59 -18.61
N GLY A 183 -14.99 4.36 -18.82
CA GLY A 183 -16.33 3.86 -18.49
C GLY A 183 -16.48 3.25 -17.10
N PHE A 184 -15.51 3.49 -16.19
CA PHE A 184 -15.65 3.24 -14.74
C PHE A 184 -15.76 4.54 -13.96
#